data_AF-A0A5Q0H2M9-F1
#
_entry.id   AF-A0A5Q0H2M9-F1
#
_cell.length_a   1.000
_cell.length_b   1.000
_cell.length_c   1.000
_cell.angle_alpha   90.00
_cell.angle_beta   90.00
_cell.angle_gamma   90.00
#
_symmetry.space_group_name_H-M   'P 1'
#
loop_
_entity.id
_entity.type
_entity.pdbx_description
1 polymer ?
#
loop_
_entity_poly.entity_id
_entity_poly.type
_entity_poly.pdbx_seq_one_letter_code
_entity_poly.pdbx_strand_id
1 'polypeptide(L)'
;MSTVRAEARTRWVHTGIEAPYSFTVTGFNELETDRGVAYSAELVHPDLGVVGRISNRGDGGPTTFHADDRTRFGEPHLEEFLRRSVQDGEPMATGFTGLEHLLDEIIDEAEATRLVAEMRAKGQLLIRSHLPRQTASRGPQRGAILAYSRIVTRRSDRERLAATLVDNPPVRLDEGAYWEWFTGEDWVRMPGALPLSPRQSADRLRRIGQLATEPDRPVTAVPFDDGLFLFGTPAAHTTLVGDRVRTVDTTRWCVCRRRQRVVAFERWNRGVLEESGTVHAAKRCRRLVRID
;
A
#
# COMPACT_ATOMS: atom_id res chain seq x y z
N MET A 1 31.79 23.17 -2.30
CA MET A 1 30.37 22.75 -2.34
C MET A 1 30.31 21.31 -1.85
N SER A 2 29.91 21.12 -0.59
CA SER A 2 29.84 19.78 0.01
C SER A 2 28.56 19.09 -0.49
N THR A 3 28.71 18.03 -1.28
CA THR A 3 27.60 17.15 -1.65
C THR A 3 27.11 16.45 -0.40
N VAL A 4 26.04 16.97 0.21
CA VAL A 4 25.30 16.29 1.27
C VAL A 4 24.80 14.97 0.67
N ARG A 5 25.38 13.87 1.14
CA ARG A 5 24.94 12.52 0.79
C ARG A 5 23.49 12.43 1.28
N ALA A 6 22.54 12.24 0.38
CA ALA A 6 21.14 12.03 0.76
C ALA A 6 21.10 10.86 1.75
N GLU A 7 20.72 11.13 2.99
CA GLU A 7 20.55 10.10 4.00
C GLU A 7 19.48 9.12 3.51
N ALA A 8 19.74 7.83 3.66
CA ALA A 8 18.76 6.82 3.32
C ALA A 8 17.51 7.01 4.21
N ARG A 9 16.37 7.34 3.60
CA ARG A 9 15.09 7.48 4.28
C ARG A 9 14.32 6.17 4.26
N THR A 10 13.64 5.90 5.36
CA THR A 10 12.67 4.80 5.50
C THR A 10 11.29 5.34 5.17
N ARG A 11 10.59 4.65 4.26
CA ARG A 11 9.21 4.98 3.88
C ARG A 11 8.22 4.17 4.71
N TRP A 12 7.26 4.88 5.29
CA TRP A 12 6.13 4.35 6.02
C TRP A 12 4.97 4.33 5.04
N VAL A 13 4.56 3.12 4.67
CA VAL A 13 3.75 2.91 3.47
C VAL A 13 2.34 3.42 3.69
N HIS A 14 1.81 3.31 4.91
CA HIS A 14 0.41 3.61 5.16
C HIS A 14 0.20 5.09 5.45
N THR A 15 1.17 5.76 6.07
CA THR A 15 1.09 7.18 6.42
C THR A 15 1.85 8.12 5.49
N GLY A 16 2.54 7.58 4.48
CA GLY A 16 3.26 8.38 3.49
C GLY A 16 4.46 9.14 4.06
N ILE A 17 4.87 8.81 5.29
CA ILE A 17 6.02 9.43 5.96
C ILE A 17 7.31 8.85 5.38
N GLU A 18 8.25 9.73 5.00
CA GLU A 18 9.63 9.37 4.74
C GLU A 18 10.52 10.04 5.78
N ALA A 19 11.21 9.22 6.57
CA ALA A 19 11.94 9.68 7.75
C ALA A 19 13.28 8.95 7.90
N PRO A 20 14.18 9.38 8.79
CA PRO A 20 15.46 8.69 9.02
C PRO A 20 15.32 7.21 9.40
N TYR A 21 14.23 6.85 10.08
CA TYR A 21 13.91 5.48 10.47
C TYR A 21 12.39 5.33 10.70
N SER A 22 11.92 4.10 10.95
CA SER A 22 10.54 3.81 11.34
C SER A 22 10.42 3.45 12.81
N PHE A 23 9.42 4.02 13.47
CA PHE A 23 9.00 3.56 14.78
C PHE A 23 8.07 2.34 14.64
N THR A 24 8.04 1.51 15.67
CA THR A 24 6.95 0.54 15.86
C THR A 24 6.31 0.75 17.22
N VAL A 25 5.15 0.16 17.44
CA VAL A 25 4.49 0.20 18.75
C VAL A 25 4.26 -1.20 19.31
N THR A 26 4.31 -1.32 20.62
CA THR A 26 3.98 -2.54 21.36
C THR A 26 2.97 -2.22 22.47
N GLY A 27 2.28 -3.26 22.97
CA GLY A 27 1.32 -3.09 24.05
C GLY A 27 0.19 -2.11 23.73
N PHE A 28 -0.24 -2.05 22.47
CA PHE A 28 -1.36 -1.19 22.06
C PHE A 28 -2.64 -1.66 22.75
N ASN A 29 -3.23 -0.76 23.54
CA ASN A 29 -4.50 -0.96 24.22
C ASN A 29 -5.42 0.21 23.89
N GLU A 30 -6.67 -0.11 23.58
CA GLU A 30 -7.70 0.84 23.18
C GLU A 30 -8.94 0.65 24.06
N LEU A 31 -9.62 1.75 24.38
CA LEU A 31 -10.88 1.79 25.09
C LEU A 31 -11.80 2.83 24.44
N GLU A 32 -12.93 2.39 23.91
CA GLU A 32 -14.00 3.27 23.47
C GLU A 32 -14.59 4.03 24.67
N THR A 33 -14.78 5.34 24.50
CA THR A 33 -15.42 6.21 25.50
C THR A 33 -16.53 7.02 24.84
N ASP A 34 -17.42 7.61 25.64
CA ASP A 34 -18.51 8.47 25.13
C ASP A 34 -18.01 9.71 24.34
N ARG A 35 -16.73 10.07 24.47
CA ARG A 35 -16.14 11.28 23.88
C ARG A 35 -15.09 11.00 22.80
N GLY A 36 -14.82 9.72 22.52
CA GLY A 36 -13.79 9.31 21.58
C GLY A 36 -13.06 8.06 22.04
N VAL A 37 -11.88 7.83 21.47
CA VAL A 37 -11.08 6.63 21.70
C VAL A 37 -9.91 6.96 22.61
N ALA A 38 -9.87 6.35 23.79
CA ALA A 38 -8.70 6.39 24.66
C ALA A 38 -7.74 5.27 24.27
N TYR A 39 -6.45 5.55 24.18
CA TYR A 39 -5.48 4.52 23.85
C TYR A 39 -4.12 4.77 24.52
N SER A 40 -3.33 3.69 24.62
CA SER A 40 -1.93 3.77 25.03
C SER A 40 -1.09 2.72 24.30
N ALA A 41 0.15 3.08 24.01
CA ALA A 41 1.10 2.20 23.33
C ALA A 41 2.54 2.53 23.74
N GLU A 42 3.40 1.53 23.81
CA GLU A 42 4.85 1.75 23.95
C GLU A 42 5.45 2.11 22.59
N LEU A 43 6.21 3.20 22.54
CA LEU A 43 6.96 3.62 21.36
C LEU A 43 8.30 2.89 21.31
N VAL A 44 8.56 2.20 20.21
CA VAL A 44 9.79 1.42 20.01
C VAL A 44 10.62 2.05 18.90
N HIS A 45 11.82 2.51 19.28
CA HIS A 45 12.85 2.97 18.36
C HIS A 45 13.69 1.76 17.88
N PRO A 46 14.09 1.68 16.60
CA PRO A 46 14.77 0.51 16.06
C PRO A 46 16.08 0.16 16.78
N ASP A 47 16.87 1.17 17.14
CA ASP A 47 18.17 0.96 17.82
C ASP A 47 18.12 1.04 19.35
N LEU A 48 17.08 1.67 19.92
CA LEU A 48 17.01 1.95 21.36
C LEU A 48 15.99 1.05 22.08
N GLY A 49 15.17 0.30 21.35
CA GLY A 49 14.06 -0.44 21.93
C GLY A 49 12.96 0.51 22.39
N VAL A 50 12.29 0.17 23.49
CA VAL A 50 11.24 1.03 24.07
C VAL A 50 11.86 2.33 24.55
N VAL A 51 11.29 3.46 24.12
CA VAL A 51 11.77 4.82 24.44
C VAL A 51 10.75 5.65 25.23
N GLY A 52 9.53 5.16 25.36
CA GLY A 52 8.47 5.83 26.11
C GLY A 52 7.09 5.32 25.71
N ARG A 53 6.06 6.05 26.12
CA ARG A 53 4.66 5.71 25.91
C ARG A 53 3.91 6.81 25.18
N ILE A 54 3.15 6.44 24.17
CA ILE A 54 2.13 7.27 23.52
C ILE A 54 0.81 7.06 24.27
N SER A 55 0.07 8.14 24.53
CA SER A 55 -1.27 8.04 25.09
C SER A 55 -2.21 9.13 24.62
N ASN A 56 -3.47 8.76 24.40
CA ASN A 56 -4.60 9.66 24.23
C ASN A 56 -5.68 9.29 25.25
N ARG A 57 -6.33 10.28 25.86
CA ARG A 57 -7.33 10.08 26.91
C ARG A 57 -8.74 9.80 26.37
N GLY A 58 -8.96 9.95 25.07
CA GLY A 58 -10.27 9.77 24.45
C GLY A 58 -11.29 10.87 24.78
N ASP A 59 -10.85 11.97 25.39
CA ASP A 59 -11.69 13.11 25.77
C ASP A 59 -11.67 14.25 24.74
N GLY A 60 -11.18 13.98 23.52
CA GLY A 60 -10.90 14.97 22.49
C GLY A 60 -9.59 15.74 22.73
N GLY A 61 -8.82 15.37 23.75
CA GLY A 61 -7.49 15.90 24.02
C GLY A 61 -6.42 15.39 23.05
N PRO A 62 -5.22 16.00 23.11
CA PRO A 62 -4.12 15.67 22.20
C PRO A 62 -3.51 14.31 22.54
N THR A 63 -2.95 13.67 21.51
CA THR A 63 -2.05 12.54 21.68
C THR A 63 -0.72 13.04 22.26
N THR A 64 -0.23 12.36 23.30
CA THR A 64 0.93 12.79 24.09
C THR A 64 1.99 11.70 24.17
N PHE A 65 3.25 12.11 24.30
CA PHE A 65 4.39 11.22 24.50
C PHE A 65 5.00 11.41 25.89
N HIS A 66 5.24 10.30 26.59
CA HIS A 66 5.91 10.25 27.87
C HIS A 66 7.17 9.40 27.73
N ALA A 67 8.33 10.04 27.72
CA ALA A 67 9.63 9.36 27.65
C ALA A 67 9.91 8.51 28.91
N ASP A 68 10.46 7.32 28.72
CA ASP A 68 10.95 6.47 29.82
C ASP A 68 12.24 7.03 30.43
N ASP A 69 13.17 7.49 29.57
CA ASP A 69 14.39 8.19 29.96
C ASP A 69 14.60 9.39 29.04
N ARG A 70 14.28 10.59 29.56
CA ARG A 70 14.38 11.86 28.85
C ARG A 70 15.80 12.22 28.39
N THR A 71 16.83 11.65 29.02
CA THR A 71 18.23 11.89 28.62
C THR A 71 18.64 11.04 27.43
N ARG A 72 18.01 9.86 27.27
CA ARG A 72 18.26 8.92 26.18
C ARG A 72 17.42 9.22 24.95
N PHE A 73 16.12 9.48 25.14
CA PHE A 73 15.19 9.80 24.07
C PHE A 73 13.99 10.58 24.64
N GLY A 74 13.60 11.67 23.98
CA GLY A 74 12.61 12.60 24.53
C GLY A 74 12.00 13.49 23.45
N GLU A 75 11.12 14.41 23.84
CA GLU A 75 10.48 15.35 22.91
C GLU A 75 11.45 16.11 21.99
N PRO A 76 12.63 16.60 22.45
CA PRO A 76 13.59 17.24 21.53
C PRO A 76 14.10 16.31 20.42
N HIS A 77 14.15 15.01 20.68
CA HIS A 77 14.57 14.00 19.70
C HIS A 77 13.45 13.71 18.68
N LEU A 78 12.19 13.67 19.13
CA LEU A 78 11.03 13.60 18.23
C LEU A 78 10.93 14.85 17.36
N GLU A 79 11.25 16.02 17.91
CA GLU A 79 11.26 17.28 17.18
C GLU A 79 12.36 17.31 16.11
N GLU A 80 13.56 16.79 16.42
CA GLU A 80 14.62 16.61 15.43
C GLU A 80 14.23 15.60 14.35
N PHE A 81 13.58 14.50 14.73
CA PHE A 81 13.04 13.52 13.80
C PHE A 81 12.02 14.15 12.84
N LEU A 82 11.07 14.94 13.36
CA LEU A 82 10.09 15.69 12.57
C LEU A 82 10.74 16.61 11.55
N ARG A 83 11.75 17.39 11.97
CA ARG A 83 12.47 18.32 11.08
C ARG A 83 13.14 17.64 9.89
N ARG A 84 13.46 16.35 10.01
CA ARG A 84 14.09 15.55 8.95
C ARG A 84 13.09 14.72 8.14
N SER A 85 11.83 14.73 8.54
CA SER A 85 10.76 13.93 7.96
C SER A 85 9.93 14.72 6.95
N VAL A 86 9.43 14.01 5.95
CA VAL A 86 8.42 14.51 5.02
C VAL A 86 7.23 13.57 5.02
N GLN A 87 6.05 14.09 4.73
CA GLN A 87 4.83 13.31 4.56
C GLN A 87 4.22 13.65 3.20
N ASP A 88 4.01 12.64 2.37
CA ASP A 88 3.52 12.79 0.98
C ASP A 88 4.33 13.80 0.16
N GLY A 89 5.65 13.86 0.41
CA GLY A 89 6.60 14.75 -0.27
C GLY A 89 6.72 16.16 0.32
N GLU A 90 5.92 16.51 1.34
CA GLU A 90 5.98 17.82 2.00
C GLU A 90 6.65 17.75 3.37
N PRO A 91 7.36 18.81 3.81
CA PRO A 91 7.87 18.88 5.19
C PRO A 91 6.75 18.75 6.22
N MET A 92 6.98 17.92 7.23
CA MET A 92 6.07 17.80 8.37
C MET A 92 6.07 19.09 9.20
N ALA A 93 4.93 19.39 9.81
CA ALA A 93 4.85 20.48 10.78
C ALA A 93 5.74 20.17 12.00
N THR A 94 6.27 21.22 12.61
CA THR A 94 7.15 21.17 13.80
C THR A 94 6.44 21.75 15.02
N GLY A 95 7.01 21.54 16.21
CA GLY A 95 6.40 21.95 17.47
C GLY A 95 5.21 21.08 17.86
N PHE A 96 4.41 21.58 18.81
CA PHE A 96 3.38 20.80 19.49
C PHE A 96 2.40 20.09 18.55
N THR A 97 1.84 20.80 17.57
CA THR A 97 0.85 20.23 16.63
C THR A 97 1.47 19.25 15.65
N GLY A 98 2.76 19.42 15.32
CA GLY A 98 3.52 18.48 14.50
C GLY A 98 3.84 17.19 15.25
N LEU A 99 4.20 17.30 16.53
CA LEU A 99 4.43 16.16 17.41
C LEU A 99 3.16 15.35 17.62
N GLU A 100 2.03 16.00 17.93
CA GLU A 100 0.73 15.35 18.04
C GLU A 100 0.39 14.56 16.76
N HIS A 101 0.52 15.22 15.59
CA HIS A 101 0.27 14.60 14.29
C HIS A 101 1.19 13.40 14.01
N LEU A 102 2.49 13.50 14.32
CA LEU A 102 3.41 12.36 14.18
C LEU A 102 3.01 11.17 15.06
N LEU A 103 2.59 11.43 16.29
CA LEU A 103 2.19 10.35 17.21
C LEU A 103 0.94 9.64 16.71
N ASP A 104 -0.03 10.37 16.16
CA ASP A 104 -1.21 9.77 15.52
C ASP A 104 -0.80 8.92 14.30
N GLU A 105 0.08 9.43 13.42
CA GLU A 105 0.54 8.68 12.25
C GLU A 105 1.40 7.44 12.62
N ILE A 106 2.08 7.43 13.78
CA ILE A 106 2.75 6.22 14.29
C ILE A 106 1.73 5.13 14.62
N ILE A 107 0.61 5.52 15.25
CA ILE A 107 -0.47 4.58 15.57
C ILE A 107 -1.14 4.09 14.29
N ASP A 108 -1.49 5.00 13.38
CA ASP A 108 -2.13 4.66 12.10
C ASP A 108 -1.26 3.70 11.25
N GLU A 109 0.06 3.92 11.20
CA GLU A 109 0.98 3.02 10.48
C GLU A 109 0.96 1.60 11.08
N ALA A 110 0.95 1.50 12.42
CA ALA A 110 0.93 0.22 13.11
C ALA A 110 -0.40 -0.53 12.93
N GLU A 111 -1.52 0.18 13.04
CA GLU A 111 -2.85 -0.39 12.82
C GLU A 111 -3.04 -0.83 11.36
N ALA A 112 -2.64 0.00 10.41
CA ALA A 112 -2.68 -0.33 8.99
C ALA A 112 -1.80 -1.55 8.67
N THR A 113 -0.61 -1.66 9.29
CA THR A 113 0.26 -2.84 9.16
C THR A 113 -0.45 -4.12 9.61
N ARG A 114 -1.17 -4.07 10.73
CA ARG A 114 -1.98 -5.21 11.23
C ARG A 114 -3.11 -5.54 10.25
N LEU A 115 -3.84 -4.52 9.77
CA LEU A 115 -4.93 -4.70 8.81
C LEU A 115 -4.43 -5.30 7.49
N VAL A 116 -3.23 -4.93 7.02
CA VAL A 116 -2.62 -5.54 5.82
C VAL A 116 -2.28 -7.02 6.07
N ALA A 117 -1.77 -7.38 7.24
CA ALA A 117 -1.53 -8.78 7.58
C ALA A 117 -2.83 -9.60 7.58
N GLU A 118 -3.90 -9.05 8.14
CA GLU A 118 -5.23 -9.66 8.12
C GLU A 118 -5.82 -9.76 6.71
N MET A 119 -5.72 -8.68 5.92
CA MET A 119 -6.15 -8.64 4.51
C MET A 119 -5.48 -9.76 3.73
N ARG A 120 -4.16 -9.96 3.91
CA ARG A 120 -3.42 -11.03 3.24
C ARG A 120 -3.93 -12.42 3.66
N ALA A 121 -4.21 -12.62 4.94
CA ALA A 121 -4.72 -13.89 5.46
C ALA A 121 -6.15 -14.20 4.98
N LYS A 122 -7.00 -13.17 4.90
CA LYS A 122 -8.44 -13.29 4.57
C LYS A 122 -8.74 -13.17 3.06
N GLY A 123 -7.76 -12.80 2.23
CA GLY A 123 -7.96 -12.64 0.78
C GLY A 123 -8.81 -11.40 0.43
N GLN A 124 -8.68 -10.34 1.21
CA GLN A 124 -9.48 -9.12 1.10
C GLN A 124 -8.78 -8.06 0.25
N LEU A 125 -9.49 -7.00 -0.11
CA LEU A 125 -8.90 -5.74 -0.57
C LEU A 125 -9.06 -4.69 0.53
N LEU A 126 -8.08 -3.81 0.70
CA LEU A 126 -8.23 -2.63 1.55
C LEU A 126 -8.45 -1.39 0.69
N ILE A 127 -9.41 -0.56 1.11
CA ILE A 127 -9.69 0.76 0.53
C ILE A 127 -9.76 1.79 1.64
N ARG A 128 -9.47 3.05 1.32
CA ARG A 128 -9.65 4.18 2.25
C ARG A 128 -9.91 5.45 1.47
N SER A 129 -10.50 6.44 2.12
CA SER A 129 -10.54 7.80 1.59
C SER A 129 -9.24 8.53 1.97
N HIS A 130 -8.77 9.41 1.10
CA HIS A 130 -7.60 10.24 1.31
C HIS A 130 -7.92 11.68 0.89
N LEU A 131 -7.66 12.61 1.79
CA LEU A 131 -7.73 14.03 1.54
C LEU A 131 -6.29 14.60 1.64
N PRO A 132 -5.74 15.12 0.54
CA PRO A 132 -4.44 15.79 0.57
C PRO A 132 -4.42 16.93 1.58
N ARG A 133 -3.21 17.29 2.03
CA ARG A 133 -3.02 18.41 2.94
C ARG A 133 -3.68 19.68 2.38
N GLN A 134 -4.47 20.33 3.22
CA GLN A 134 -5.04 21.65 3.00
C GLN A 134 -4.29 22.69 3.85
N THR A 135 -4.35 23.97 3.47
CA THR A 135 -3.62 25.07 4.14
C THR A 135 -3.90 25.18 5.65
N ALA A 136 -5.09 24.78 6.11
CA ALA A 136 -5.49 24.81 7.53
C ALA A 136 -5.30 23.47 8.26
N SER A 137 -4.87 22.41 7.56
CA SER A 137 -4.74 21.06 8.13
C SER A 137 -3.33 20.82 8.69
N ARG A 138 -3.24 19.97 9.72
CA ARG A 138 -1.95 19.55 10.33
C ARG A 138 -1.13 18.65 9.40
N GLY A 139 -1.80 17.98 8.49
CA GLY A 139 -1.24 17.08 7.48
C GLY A 139 -2.34 16.56 6.54
N PRO A 140 -2.00 15.67 5.60
CA PRO A 140 -2.98 14.88 4.87
C PRO A 140 -3.87 14.10 5.84
N GLN A 141 -5.13 13.85 5.45
CA GLN A 141 -6.07 13.06 6.24
C GLN A 141 -6.38 11.74 5.55
N ARG A 142 -6.35 10.65 6.32
CA ARG A 142 -6.67 9.30 5.86
C ARG A 142 -7.92 8.85 6.59
N GLY A 143 -8.95 8.49 5.83
CA GLY A 143 -10.16 7.92 6.41
C GLY A 143 -9.94 6.49 6.90
N ALA A 144 -10.92 5.97 7.64
CA ALA A 144 -10.89 4.60 8.12
C ALA A 144 -10.65 3.60 6.97
N ILE A 145 -9.79 2.61 7.23
CA ILE A 145 -9.50 1.55 6.28
C ILE A 145 -10.67 0.56 6.26
N LEU A 146 -11.28 0.40 5.09
CA LEU A 146 -12.37 -0.55 4.86
C LEU A 146 -11.84 -1.82 4.19
N ALA A 147 -12.22 -2.97 4.73
CA ALA A 147 -11.92 -4.27 4.14
C ALA A 147 -13.05 -4.74 3.22
N TYR A 148 -12.73 -4.93 1.94
CA TYR A 148 -13.62 -5.52 0.95
C TYR A 148 -13.40 -7.04 0.88
N SER A 149 -14.48 -7.81 0.81
CA SER A 149 -14.47 -9.28 1.01
C SER A 149 -13.66 -10.08 -0.02
N ARG A 150 -13.25 -9.47 -1.14
CA ARG A 150 -12.47 -10.11 -2.19
C ARG A 150 -11.42 -9.18 -2.78
N ILE A 151 -10.36 -9.77 -3.32
CA ILE A 151 -9.36 -9.07 -4.14
C ILE A 151 -10.00 -8.63 -5.47
N VAL A 152 -9.81 -7.36 -5.85
CA VAL A 152 -10.32 -6.80 -7.10
C VAL A 152 -9.17 -6.57 -8.09
N THR A 153 -8.72 -7.64 -8.76
CA THR A 153 -7.58 -7.59 -9.68
C THR A 153 -7.92 -7.10 -11.09
N ARG A 154 -9.18 -7.17 -11.49
CA ARG A 154 -9.63 -6.70 -12.81
C ARG A 154 -9.84 -5.21 -12.83
N ARG A 155 -9.30 -4.53 -13.84
CA ARG A 155 -9.47 -3.07 -13.98
C ARG A 155 -10.93 -2.63 -14.04
N SER A 156 -11.75 -3.30 -14.85
CA SER A 156 -13.17 -2.97 -14.99
C SER A 156 -13.95 -3.16 -13.69
N ASP A 157 -13.57 -4.13 -12.86
CA ASP A 157 -14.17 -4.33 -11.54
C ASP A 157 -13.74 -3.20 -10.57
N ARG A 158 -12.50 -2.73 -10.66
CA ARG A 158 -12.02 -1.56 -9.88
C ARG A 158 -12.73 -0.28 -10.27
N GLU A 159 -12.98 -0.07 -11.56
CA GLU A 159 -13.73 1.08 -12.06
C GLU A 159 -15.18 1.07 -11.54
N ARG A 160 -15.85 -0.08 -11.55
CA ARG A 160 -17.20 -0.22 -10.97
C ARG A 160 -17.23 0.00 -9.46
N LEU A 161 -16.20 -0.50 -8.74
CA LEU A 161 -16.09 -0.26 -7.31
C LEU A 161 -15.86 1.23 -7.02
N ALA A 162 -14.97 1.89 -7.76
CA ALA A 162 -14.74 3.33 -7.63
C ALA A 162 -16.01 4.16 -7.86
N ALA A 163 -16.81 3.82 -8.88
CA ALA A 163 -18.10 4.47 -9.11
C ALA A 163 -19.08 4.25 -7.94
N THR A 164 -19.18 3.01 -7.44
CA THR A 164 -20.05 2.68 -6.31
C THR A 164 -19.71 3.48 -5.05
N LEU A 165 -18.42 3.68 -4.77
CA LEU A 165 -17.92 4.45 -3.63
C LEU A 165 -18.15 5.96 -3.76
N VAL A 166 -18.36 6.47 -4.99
CA VAL A 166 -18.76 7.86 -5.22
C VAL A 166 -20.25 8.04 -4.95
N ASP A 167 -21.07 7.13 -5.44
CA ASP A 167 -22.54 7.20 -5.31
C ASP A 167 -23.03 6.86 -3.91
N ASN A 168 -22.29 6.01 -3.19
CA ASN A 168 -22.56 5.61 -1.82
C ASN A 168 -21.24 5.72 -1.06
N PRO A 169 -20.95 6.87 -0.42
CA PRO A 169 -19.67 7.10 0.23
C PRO A 169 -19.71 6.71 1.72
N PRO A 170 -19.57 5.42 2.12
CA PRO A 170 -19.40 5.10 3.53
C PRO A 170 -18.11 5.76 4.01
N VAL A 171 -18.14 6.52 5.09
CA VAL A 171 -16.95 7.10 5.77
C VAL A 171 -15.99 7.87 4.85
N ARG A 172 -16.49 8.49 3.77
CA ARG A 172 -15.67 9.40 2.95
C ARG A 172 -15.37 10.65 3.77
N LEU A 173 -14.11 11.10 3.72
CA LEU A 173 -13.70 12.42 4.18
C LEU A 173 -14.39 13.54 3.38
N ASP A 174 -14.14 14.78 3.78
CA ASP A 174 -14.74 16.00 3.22
C ASP A 174 -14.56 16.20 1.70
N GLU A 175 -15.17 17.28 1.20
CA GLU A 175 -15.06 17.70 -0.20
C GLU A 175 -13.59 17.78 -0.66
N GLY A 176 -13.29 17.15 -1.81
CA GLY A 176 -11.94 17.03 -2.35
C GLY A 176 -11.24 15.70 -2.04
N ALA A 177 -11.76 14.88 -1.12
CA ALA A 177 -11.21 13.55 -0.86
C ALA A 177 -11.42 12.61 -2.04
N TYR A 178 -10.46 11.70 -2.26
CA TYR A 178 -10.53 10.63 -3.25
C TYR A 178 -10.31 9.26 -2.62
N TRP A 179 -10.72 8.22 -3.33
CA TRP A 179 -10.57 6.83 -2.89
C TRP A 179 -9.21 6.26 -3.30
N GLU A 180 -8.55 5.62 -2.34
CA GLU A 180 -7.34 4.83 -2.52
C GLU A 180 -7.63 3.36 -2.27
N TRP A 181 -6.82 2.50 -2.88
CA TRP A 181 -6.81 1.08 -2.62
C TRP A 181 -5.38 0.59 -2.40
N PHE A 182 -5.22 -0.42 -1.56
CA PHE A 182 -3.91 -0.99 -1.27
C PHE A 182 -3.57 -2.06 -2.31
N THR A 183 -2.49 -1.85 -3.06
CA THR A 183 -2.04 -2.73 -4.14
C THR A 183 -1.37 -4.02 -3.64
N GLY A 184 -1.16 -4.14 -2.33
CA GLY A 184 -0.30 -5.15 -1.71
C GLY A 184 1.05 -4.58 -1.29
N GLU A 185 1.48 -3.46 -1.89
CA GLU A 185 2.72 -2.77 -1.56
C GLU A 185 2.53 -1.28 -1.25
N ASP A 186 1.57 -0.62 -1.91
CA ASP A 186 1.39 0.83 -1.80
C ASP A 186 -0.10 1.21 -1.89
N TRP A 187 -0.43 2.38 -1.37
CA TRP A 187 -1.74 3.00 -1.57
C TRP A 187 -1.72 3.81 -2.85
N VAL A 188 -2.70 3.55 -3.73
CA VAL A 188 -2.81 4.29 -4.99
C VAL A 188 -4.24 4.76 -5.20
N ARG A 189 -4.40 5.90 -5.86
CA ARG A 189 -5.72 6.42 -6.25
C ARG A 189 -6.46 5.43 -7.14
N MET A 190 -7.72 5.14 -6.81
CA MET A 190 -8.58 4.26 -7.62
C MET A 190 -8.96 4.92 -8.96
N PRO A 191 -9.03 4.15 -10.07
CA PRO A 191 -8.84 2.69 -10.19
C PRO A 191 -7.37 2.24 -10.38
N GLY A 192 -6.41 3.15 -10.22
CA GLY A 192 -5.00 2.96 -10.53
C GLY A 192 -4.62 3.46 -11.93
N ALA A 193 -3.34 3.75 -12.12
CA ALA A 193 -2.78 4.07 -13.42
C ALA A 193 -2.95 2.90 -14.39
N LEU A 194 -2.83 3.16 -15.69
CA LEU A 194 -2.71 2.07 -16.66
C LEU A 194 -1.29 1.50 -16.56
N PRO A 195 -1.12 0.19 -16.38
CA PRO A 195 0.19 -0.44 -16.26
C PRO A 195 1.00 -0.34 -17.57
N LEU A 196 0.30 -0.26 -18.71
CA LEU A 196 0.87 -0.06 -20.03
C LEU A 196 0.24 1.14 -20.72
N SER A 197 1.06 1.95 -21.38
CA SER A 197 0.58 2.98 -22.30
C SER A 197 -0.15 2.35 -23.49
N PRO A 198 -1.03 3.09 -24.20
CA PRO A 198 -1.73 2.57 -25.38
C PRO A 198 -0.77 2.00 -26.45
N ARG A 199 0.39 2.63 -26.64
CA ARG A 199 1.42 2.15 -27.56
C ARG A 199 2.02 0.82 -27.11
N GLN A 200 2.39 0.70 -25.83
CA GLN A 200 2.92 -0.55 -25.28
C GLN A 200 1.89 -1.67 -25.38
N SER A 201 0.61 -1.38 -25.11
CA SER A 201 -0.47 -2.36 -25.26
C SER A 201 -0.62 -2.83 -26.71
N ALA A 202 -0.63 -1.90 -27.67
CA ALA A 202 -0.70 -2.24 -29.10
C ALA A 202 0.51 -3.09 -29.54
N ASP A 203 1.71 -2.75 -29.07
CA ASP A 203 2.94 -3.50 -29.36
C ASP A 203 2.86 -4.92 -28.76
N ARG A 204 2.35 -5.06 -27.53
CA ARG A 204 2.13 -6.34 -26.86
C ARG A 204 1.18 -7.23 -27.67
N LEU A 205 0.03 -6.70 -28.08
CA LEU A 205 -1.00 -7.43 -28.84
C LEU A 205 -0.50 -7.86 -30.21
N ARG A 206 0.20 -6.97 -30.93
CA ARG A 206 0.80 -7.28 -32.22
C ARG A 206 1.80 -8.43 -32.09
N ARG A 207 2.62 -8.44 -31.04
CA ARG A 207 3.57 -9.51 -30.77
C ARG A 207 2.89 -10.82 -30.41
N ILE A 208 1.83 -10.80 -29.59
CA ILE A 208 1.00 -11.98 -29.31
C ILE A 208 0.47 -12.58 -30.63
N GLY A 209 -0.03 -11.75 -31.54
CA GLY A 209 -0.49 -12.19 -32.86
C GLY A 209 0.61 -12.81 -33.72
N GLN A 210 1.82 -12.24 -33.71
CA GLN A 210 2.97 -12.78 -34.47
C GLN A 210 3.46 -14.14 -33.98
N LEU A 211 3.37 -14.40 -32.66
CA LEU A 211 3.79 -15.67 -32.07
C LEU A 211 2.72 -16.77 -32.21
N ALA A 212 1.53 -16.40 -32.66
CA ALA A 212 0.39 -17.29 -32.83
C ALA A 212 0.25 -17.71 -34.29
N THR A 213 1.00 -18.73 -34.72
CA THR A 213 0.87 -19.29 -36.08
C THR A 213 -0.56 -19.76 -36.39
N GLU A 214 -1.26 -20.22 -35.35
CA GLU A 214 -2.69 -20.55 -35.36
C GLU A 214 -3.36 -19.90 -34.14
N PRO A 215 -4.06 -18.75 -34.30
CA PRO A 215 -4.50 -17.91 -33.18
C PRO A 215 -5.57 -18.55 -32.27
N ASP A 216 -6.28 -19.55 -32.78
CA ASP A 216 -7.28 -20.32 -32.04
C ASP A 216 -6.69 -21.52 -31.29
N ARG A 217 -5.42 -21.89 -31.54
CA ARG A 217 -4.78 -22.99 -30.83
C ARG A 217 -4.13 -22.52 -29.53
N PRO A 218 -4.26 -23.30 -28.45
CA PRO A 218 -3.61 -22.98 -27.19
C PRO A 218 -2.09 -23.11 -27.32
N VAL A 219 -1.37 -22.11 -26.83
CA VAL A 219 0.09 -22.10 -26.71
C VAL A 219 0.51 -22.31 -25.26
N THR A 220 1.65 -22.97 -25.06
CA THR A 220 2.19 -23.27 -23.73
C THR A 220 3.66 -22.87 -23.66
N ALA A 221 3.97 -21.94 -22.75
CA ALA A 221 5.32 -21.50 -22.44
C ALA A 221 6.13 -21.06 -23.68
N VAL A 222 5.48 -20.40 -24.65
CA VAL A 222 6.18 -19.84 -25.81
C VAL A 222 6.99 -18.64 -25.33
N PRO A 223 8.32 -18.60 -25.55
CA PRO A 223 9.13 -17.44 -25.18
C PRO A 223 8.55 -16.16 -25.79
N PHE A 224 8.34 -15.17 -24.93
CA PHE A 224 7.96 -13.82 -25.28
C PHE A 224 9.17 -12.89 -25.02
N ASP A 225 9.01 -11.60 -25.26
CA ASP A 225 10.03 -10.60 -24.98
C ASP A 225 10.11 -10.31 -23.46
N ASP A 226 11.19 -9.66 -23.02
CA ASP A 226 11.42 -9.25 -21.62
C ASP A 226 11.44 -10.40 -20.60
N GLY A 227 11.77 -11.62 -21.04
CA GLY A 227 11.79 -12.80 -20.16
C GLY A 227 10.40 -13.32 -19.78
N LEU A 228 9.35 -12.87 -20.47
CA LEU A 228 7.99 -13.39 -20.31
C LEU A 228 7.79 -14.66 -21.16
N PHE A 229 6.79 -15.44 -20.78
CA PHE A 229 6.33 -16.62 -21.50
C PHE A 229 4.83 -16.50 -21.73
N LEU A 230 4.43 -16.82 -22.96
CA LEU A 230 3.07 -16.79 -23.45
C LEU A 230 2.34 -18.12 -23.19
N PHE A 231 1.15 -18.04 -22.61
CA PHE A 231 0.25 -19.15 -22.34
C PHE A 231 -1.19 -18.81 -22.76
N GLY A 232 -1.97 -19.82 -23.11
CA GLY A 232 -3.41 -19.67 -23.38
C GLY A 232 -3.73 -19.61 -24.87
N THR A 233 -4.86 -19.02 -25.23
CA THR A 233 -5.33 -18.92 -26.62
C THR A 233 -5.23 -17.46 -27.07
N PRO A 234 -4.34 -17.14 -28.02
CA PRO A 234 -4.10 -15.77 -28.50
C PRO A 234 -5.37 -14.99 -28.90
N ALA A 235 -6.32 -15.64 -29.59
CA ALA A 235 -7.58 -15.02 -30.02
C ALA A 235 -8.59 -14.79 -28.88
N ALA A 236 -8.43 -15.44 -27.72
CA ALA A 236 -9.41 -15.43 -26.64
C ALA A 236 -8.81 -14.94 -25.32
N HIS A 237 -8.09 -15.82 -24.62
CA HIS A 237 -7.54 -15.57 -23.28
C HIS A 237 -6.07 -15.95 -23.23
N THR A 238 -5.25 -14.94 -22.96
CA THR A 238 -3.80 -15.09 -22.96
C THR A 238 -3.23 -14.65 -21.61
N THR A 239 -2.19 -15.33 -21.16
CA THR A 239 -1.43 -14.95 -19.98
C THR A 239 0.05 -14.85 -20.33
N LEU A 240 0.66 -13.72 -19.99
CA LEU A 240 2.12 -13.55 -19.99
C LEU A 240 2.63 -13.72 -18.56
N VAL A 241 3.70 -14.47 -18.38
CA VAL A 241 4.29 -14.73 -17.05
C VAL A 241 5.81 -14.68 -17.13
N GLY A 242 6.49 -14.07 -16.16
CA GLY A 242 7.95 -13.95 -16.09
C GLY A 242 8.74 -15.24 -15.88
N ASP A 243 8.10 -16.40 -16.02
CA ASP A 243 8.74 -17.71 -16.01
C ASP A 243 7.90 -18.76 -16.76
N ARG A 244 8.44 -19.98 -16.87
CA ARG A 244 7.79 -21.10 -17.55
C ARG A 244 6.64 -21.73 -16.76
N VAL A 245 6.13 -21.09 -15.71
CA VAL A 245 5.08 -21.63 -14.84
C VAL A 245 3.78 -20.87 -15.08
N ARG A 246 2.84 -21.51 -15.80
CA ARG A 246 1.54 -20.92 -16.15
C ARG A 246 0.71 -20.44 -14.95
N THR A 247 0.81 -21.14 -13.81
CA THR A 247 -0.09 -20.93 -12.68
C THR A 247 0.13 -19.55 -12.05
N VAL A 248 -0.97 -18.80 -11.92
CA VAL A 248 -1.05 -17.50 -11.24
C VAL A 248 -2.35 -17.53 -10.44
N ASP A 249 -2.27 -17.39 -9.11
CA ASP A 249 -3.43 -17.31 -8.22
C ASP A 249 -3.64 -15.86 -7.79
N THR A 250 -4.60 -15.20 -8.44
CA THR A 250 -5.00 -13.82 -8.14
C THR A 250 -6.14 -13.74 -7.13
N THR A 251 -6.63 -14.88 -6.64
CA THR A 251 -7.74 -14.94 -5.66
C THR A 251 -7.26 -14.87 -4.22
N ARG A 252 -5.96 -15.06 -4.00
CA ARG A 252 -5.34 -15.06 -2.68
C ARG A 252 -4.04 -14.27 -2.69
N TRP A 253 -3.80 -13.55 -1.60
CA TRP A 253 -2.51 -12.93 -1.34
C TRP A 253 -1.47 -13.97 -0.91
N CYS A 254 -0.22 -13.68 -1.23
CA CYS A 254 0.93 -14.37 -0.71
C CYS A 254 1.11 -14.02 0.78
N VAL A 255 1.27 -15.05 1.60
CA VAL A 255 1.50 -14.97 3.05
C VAL A 255 2.89 -15.48 3.45
N CYS A 256 3.79 -15.67 2.48
CA CYS A 256 5.13 -16.17 2.74
C CYS A 256 5.98 -15.09 3.44
N ARG A 257 6.61 -15.44 4.57
CA ARG A 257 7.37 -14.49 5.42
C ARG A 257 8.80 -14.18 4.95
N ARG A 258 9.35 -14.93 3.99
CA ARG A 258 10.73 -14.74 3.49
C ARG A 258 10.75 -13.75 2.32
N ARG A 259 11.88 -13.07 2.09
CA ARG A 259 12.10 -12.19 0.93
C ARG A 259 11.65 -12.90 -0.35
N GLN A 260 10.57 -12.40 -0.93
CA GLN A 260 9.85 -13.11 -1.97
C GLN A 260 10.53 -12.81 -3.30
N ARG A 261 11.07 -13.83 -3.97
CA ARG A 261 11.30 -13.70 -5.42
C ARG A 261 9.93 -13.61 -6.06
N VAL A 262 9.67 -12.55 -6.80
CA VAL A 262 8.41 -12.34 -7.50
C VAL A 262 8.58 -12.54 -9.00
N VAL A 263 7.49 -12.83 -9.69
CA VAL A 263 7.43 -12.81 -11.16
C VAL A 263 6.24 -11.96 -11.58
N ALA A 264 6.45 -11.16 -12.62
CA ALA A 264 5.39 -10.39 -13.24
C ALA A 264 4.41 -11.30 -13.98
N PHE A 265 3.15 -10.87 -14.07
CA PHE A 265 2.15 -11.49 -14.92
C PHE A 265 1.24 -10.45 -15.56
N GLU A 266 0.67 -10.81 -16.71
CA GLU A 266 -0.37 -10.06 -17.41
C GLU A 266 -1.44 -11.04 -17.89
N ARG A 267 -2.72 -10.69 -17.75
CA ARG A 267 -3.85 -11.43 -18.32
C ARG A 267 -4.59 -10.57 -19.32
N TRP A 268 -4.64 -11.08 -20.54
CA TRP A 268 -5.25 -10.45 -21.68
C TRP A 268 -6.50 -11.22 -22.10
N ASN A 269 -7.59 -10.49 -22.35
CA ASN A 269 -8.85 -11.04 -22.84
C ASN A 269 -9.30 -10.22 -24.04
N ARG A 270 -9.43 -10.87 -25.21
CA ARG A 270 -9.92 -10.23 -26.45
C ARG A 270 -9.27 -8.86 -26.73
N GLY A 271 -7.96 -8.78 -26.56
CA GLY A 271 -7.19 -7.55 -26.83
C GLY A 271 -7.14 -6.55 -25.68
N VAL A 272 -7.76 -6.81 -24.54
CA VAL A 272 -7.76 -5.91 -23.37
C VAL A 272 -6.92 -6.53 -22.26
N LEU A 273 -6.03 -5.73 -21.66
CA LEU A 273 -5.32 -6.10 -20.44
C LEU A 273 -6.29 -5.99 -19.26
N GLU A 274 -6.71 -7.14 -18.71
CA GLU A 274 -7.67 -7.20 -17.62
C GLU A 274 -7.00 -7.15 -16.25
N GLU A 275 -5.89 -7.87 -16.09
CA GLU A 275 -5.19 -8.04 -14.81
C GLU A 275 -3.68 -7.98 -15.04
N SER A 276 -2.96 -7.32 -14.15
CA SER A 276 -1.50 -7.27 -14.12
C SER A 276 -0.99 -7.14 -12.69
N GLY A 277 0.23 -7.56 -12.46
CA GLY A 277 0.84 -7.51 -11.13
C GLY A 277 2.02 -8.44 -11.00
N THR A 278 2.31 -8.80 -9.75
CA THR A 278 3.34 -9.77 -9.43
C THR A 278 2.80 -10.88 -8.53
N VAL A 279 3.31 -12.10 -8.74
CA VAL A 279 3.04 -13.26 -7.88
C VAL A 279 4.33 -13.81 -7.31
N HIS A 280 4.21 -14.55 -6.20
CA HIS A 280 5.35 -15.23 -5.61
C HIS A 280 5.88 -16.32 -6.56
N ALA A 281 7.15 -16.23 -6.95
CA ALA A 281 7.80 -17.09 -7.94
C ALA A 281 7.81 -18.58 -7.54
N ALA A 282 7.75 -18.90 -6.25
CA ALA A 282 7.75 -20.28 -5.77
C ALA A 282 6.62 -21.10 -6.41
N LYS A 283 6.96 -22.20 -7.09
CA LYS A 283 6.03 -23.07 -7.84
C LYS A 283 4.78 -23.49 -7.04
N ARG A 284 4.92 -23.66 -5.72
CA ARG A 284 3.83 -24.07 -4.81
C ARG A 284 2.98 -22.91 -4.28
N CYS A 285 3.45 -21.67 -4.39
CA CYS A 285 2.72 -20.50 -3.89
C CYS A 285 1.96 -19.83 -5.04
N ARG A 286 2.65 -19.17 -5.98
CA ARG A 286 2.05 -18.47 -7.13
C ARG A 286 0.91 -17.50 -6.79
N ARG A 287 0.80 -17.10 -5.53
CA ARG A 287 -0.21 -16.17 -5.02
C ARG A 287 0.23 -14.73 -5.24
N LEU A 288 -0.76 -13.85 -5.31
CA LEU A 288 -0.62 -12.42 -5.55
C LEU A 288 0.26 -11.75 -4.49
N VAL A 289 1.25 -10.99 -4.94
CA VAL A 289 2.10 -10.18 -4.07
C VAL A 289 1.70 -8.71 -4.18
N ARG A 290 1.51 -8.26 -5.43
CA ARG A 290 1.13 -6.91 -5.80
C ARG A 290 0.22 -6.91 -7.02
N ILE A 291 -0.66 -5.91 -7.12
CA ILE A 291 -1.46 -5.60 -8.31
C ILE A 291 -0.94 -4.31 -8.94
N ASP A 292 -0.88 -4.26 -10.26
CA ASP A 292 -0.47 -3.08 -11.04
C ASP A 292 -1.68 -2.27 -11.55
#